data_AF-A0A4Q6BBU7-F1
#
_entry.id   AF-A0A4Q6BBU7-F1
#
_cell.length_a   1.000
_cell.length_b   1.000
_cell.length_c   1.000
_cell.angle_alpha   90.00
_cell.angle_beta   90.00
_cell.angle_gamma   90.00
#
_symmetry.space_group_name_H-M   'P 1'
#
loop_
_entity.id
_entity.type
_entity.pdbx_description
1 polymer ?
#
loop_
_entity_poly.entity_id
_entity_poly.type
_entity_poly.pdbx_seq_one_letter_code
_entity_poly.pdbx_strand_id
1 'polypeptide(L)' 'MVNIKRLPSPIIESYEWQWEGACMGVDSSVFFSPEAERGMKRHRREESAKAVCATCPVIDRCREHALAVQEPYGVWGGLT' A
#
# COMPACT_ATOMS: atom_id res chain seq x y z
N MET A 1 5.13 13.05 -4.12
CA MET A 1 6.14 12.44 -5.02
C MET A 1 6.98 11.48 -4.19
N VAL A 2 7.01 10.20 -4.55
CA VAL A 2 7.73 9.14 -3.81
C VAL A 2 9.21 9.48 -3.68
N ASN A 3 9.80 9.28 -2.50
CA ASN A 3 11.24 9.49 -2.33
C ASN A 3 12.03 8.23 -2.71
N ILE A 4 12.34 8.13 -4.01
CA ILE A 4 13.07 7.01 -4.63
C ILE A 4 14.45 6.74 -3.98
N LYS A 5 15.06 7.74 -3.32
CA LYS A 5 16.35 7.57 -2.62
C LYS A 5 16.25 6.73 -1.35
N ARG A 6 15.04 6.46 -0.87
CA ARG A 6 14.78 5.69 0.36
C ARG A 6 14.31 4.26 0.09
N LEU A 7 14.17 3.87 -1.18
CA LEU A 7 13.86 2.49 -1.51
C LEU A 7 15.00 1.57 -1.07
N PRO A 8 14.70 0.36 -0.57
CA PRO A 8 15.73 -0.62 -0.30
C PRO A 8 16.47 -0.96 -1.59
N SER A 9 17.73 -1.41 -1.44
CA SER A 9 18.58 -1.86 -2.55
C SER A 9 17.79 -2.81 -3.46
N PRO A 10 17.94 -2.76 -4.80
CA PRO A 10 17.16 -3.57 -5.74
C PRO A 10 17.64 -5.04 -5.75
N ILE A 11 17.70 -5.66 -4.59
CA ILE A 11 17.98 -7.08 -4.40
C ILE A 11 16.64 -7.80 -4.18
N ILE A 12 16.50 -9.01 -4.72
CA ILE A 12 15.23 -9.76 -4.72
C ILE A 12 14.71 -9.93 -3.27
N GLU A 13 15.59 -10.28 -2.34
CA GLU A 13 15.32 -10.50 -0.91
C GLU A 13 14.63 -9.33 -0.20
N SER A 14 14.86 -8.08 -0.65
CA SER A 14 14.23 -6.90 -0.03
C SER A 14 12.77 -6.70 -0.45
N TYR A 15 12.33 -7.37 -1.53
CA TYR A 15 10.98 -7.26 -2.08
C TYR A 15 10.20 -8.59 -2.04
N GLU A 16 10.83 -9.72 -1.72
CA GLU A 16 10.19 -11.05 -1.67
C GLU A 16 8.92 -11.09 -0.83
N TRP A 17 8.92 -10.41 0.32
CA TRP A 17 7.75 -10.34 1.20
C TRP A 17 6.52 -9.70 0.57
N GLN A 18 6.68 -8.86 -0.47
CA GLN A 18 5.54 -8.25 -1.15
C GLN A 18 4.69 -9.29 -1.88
N TRP A 19 5.28 -10.40 -2.31
CA TRP A 19 4.59 -11.50 -2.98
C TRP A 19 3.64 -12.25 -2.04
N GLU A 20 3.86 -12.18 -0.73
CA GLU A 20 2.97 -12.75 0.30
C GLU A 20 1.84 -11.79 0.68
N GLY A 21 1.79 -10.59 0.09
CA GLY A 21 0.75 -9.61 0.34
C GLY A 21 -0.62 -10.10 -0.10
N ALA A 22 -1.64 -9.98 0.77
CA ALA A 22 -3.03 -10.28 0.39
C ALA A 22 -3.59 -9.34 -0.70
N CYS A 23 -2.89 -8.23 -1.00
CA CYS A 23 -3.18 -7.37 -2.13
C CYS A 23 -2.74 -7.97 -3.48
N MET A 24 -1.89 -9.00 -3.49
CA MET A 24 -1.45 -9.67 -4.71
C MET A 24 -2.64 -10.36 -5.39
N GLY A 25 -2.95 -9.94 -6.63
CA GLY A 25 -4.10 -10.41 -7.38
C GLY A 25 -5.37 -9.56 -7.24
N VAL A 26 -5.34 -8.53 -6.40
CA VAL A 26 -6.40 -7.51 -6.32
C VAL A 26 -6.05 -6.35 -7.26
N ASP A 27 -7.06 -5.75 -7.88
CA ASP A 27 -6.84 -4.61 -8.78
C ASP A 27 -6.20 -3.43 -8.04
N SER A 28 -5.12 -2.87 -8.60
CA SER A 28 -4.36 -1.78 -7.98
C SER A 28 -5.21 -0.54 -7.72
N SER A 29 -6.28 -0.30 -8.50
CA SER A 29 -7.18 0.83 -8.29
C SER A 29 -7.93 0.74 -6.96
N VAL A 30 -8.02 -0.44 -6.34
CA VAL A 30 -8.58 -0.59 -4.98
C VAL A 30 -7.72 0.16 -3.97
N PHE A 31 -6.40 0.16 -4.14
CA PHE A 31 -5.45 0.76 -3.21
C PHE A 31 -5.04 2.17 -3.60
N PHE A 32 -5.03 2.49 -4.91
CA PHE A 32 -4.56 3.76 -5.44
C PHE A 32 -5.69 4.53 -6.14
N SER A 33 -6.15 5.61 -5.50
CA SER A 33 -7.12 6.54 -6.10
C SER A 33 -6.45 7.55 -7.03
N PRO A 34 -7.13 7.97 -8.12
CA PRO A 34 -6.77 9.17 -8.84
C PRO A 34 -6.83 10.40 -7.91
N GLU A 35 -5.89 11.34 -8.08
CA GLU A 35 -5.75 12.54 -7.23
C GLU A 35 -7.01 13.43 -7.20
N ALA A 36 -7.88 13.29 -8.21
CA ALA A 36 -9.15 14.00 -8.31
C ALA A 36 -10.33 13.35 -7.55
N GLU A 37 -10.18 12.15 -6.99
CA GLU A 37 -11.25 11.48 -6.23
C GLU A 37 -11.37 12.08 -4.81
N ARG A 38 -12.56 12.55 -4.44
CA ARG A 38 -12.82 13.23 -3.16
C ARG A 38 -14.10 12.74 -2.49
N GLY A 39 -14.22 13.03 -1.20
CA GLY A 39 -15.42 12.78 -0.40
C GLY A 39 -15.74 11.29 -0.20
N MET A 40 -17.02 10.95 -0.18
CA MET A 40 -17.52 9.61 0.17
C MET A 40 -16.97 8.47 -0.70
N LYS A 41 -16.64 8.75 -1.98
CA LYS A 41 -16.07 7.74 -2.89
C LYS A 41 -14.67 7.31 -2.45
N ARG A 42 -13.84 8.28 -2.07
CA ARG A 42 -12.50 8.03 -1.51
C ARG A 42 -12.61 7.22 -0.22
N HIS A 43 -13.46 7.63 0.71
CA HIS A 43 -13.63 6.92 1.99
C HIS A 43 -14.03 5.45 1.81
N ARG A 44 -15.02 5.16 0.95
CA ARG A 44 -15.47 3.77 0.69
C ARG A 44 -14.36 2.91 0.08
N ARG A 45 -13.55 3.48 -0.80
CA ARG A 45 -12.42 2.77 -1.39
C ARG A 45 -11.35 2.49 -0.34
N GLU A 46 -11.00 3.49 0.46
CA GLU A 46 -10.06 3.35 1.56
C GLU A 46 -10.51 2.29 2.58
N GLU A 47 -11.80 2.24 2.93
CA GLU A 47 -12.37 1.18 3.77
C GLU A 47 -12.24 -0.21 3.13
N SER A 48 -12.50 -0.30 1.82
CA SER A 48 -12.39 -1.56 1.07
C SER A 48 -10.93 -2.05 1.02
N ALA A 49 -9.98 -1.14 0.79
CA ALA A 49 -8.56 -1.45 0.82
C ALA A 49 -8.09 -1.84 2.22
N LYS A 50 -8.54 -1.14 3.26
CA LYS A 50 -8.26 -1.47 4.66
C LYS A 50 -8.76 -2.87 5.04
N ALA A 51 -9.92 -3.28 4.52
CA ALA A 51 -10.45 -4.62 4.74
C ALA A 51 -9.51 -5.71 4.18
N VAL A 52 -8.91 -5.48 2.99
CA VAL A 52 -7.90 -6.40 2.43
C VAL A 52 -6.62 -6.37 3.27
N CYS A 53 -6.16 -5.18 3.69
CA CYS A 53 -4.97 -5.08 4.52
C CYS A 53 -5.13 -5.81 5.87
N ALA A 54 -6.34 -5.84 6.44
CA ALA A 54 -6.60 -6.49 7.73
C ALA A 54 -6.40 -8.01 7.71
N THR A 55 -6.42 -8.65 6.54
CA THR A 55 -6.16 -10.09 6.37
C THR A 55 -4.74 -10.39 5.88
N CYS A 56 -3.91 -9.36 5.68
CA CYS A 56 -2.60 -9.48 5.07
C CYS A 56 -1.54 -9.99 6.08
N PRO A 57 -0.82 -11.09 5.78
CA PRO A 57 0.19 -11.64 6.69
C PRO A 57 1.42 -10.74 6.84
N VAL A 58 1.68 -9.88 5.85
CA VAL A 58 2.84 -8.97 5.82
C VAL A 58 2.48 -7.52 6.18
N ILE A 59 1.36 -7.30 6.87
CA ILE A 59 0.83 -5.95 7.16
C ILE A 59 1.86 -5.06 7.89
N ASP A 60 2.59 -5.60 8.88
CA ASP A 60 3.54 -4.82 9.66
C ASP A 60 4.75 -4.39 8.83
N ARG A 61 5.32 -5.32 8.06
CA ARG A 61 6.42 -5.03 7.12
C ARG A 61 5.99 -4.04 6.02
N CYS A 62 4.74 -4.12 5.58
CA CYS A 62 4.14 -3.17 4.64
C CYS A 62 4.04 -1.75 5.23
N ARG A 63 3.63 -1.62 6.50
CA ARG A 63 3.58 -0.33 7.21
C ARG A 63 4.97 0.28 7.37
N GLU A 64 5.93 -0.52 7.82
CA GLU A 64 7.32 -0.07 7.98
C GLU A 64 7.89 0.44 6.66
N HIS A 65 7.66 -0.30 5.57
CA HIS A 65 8.05 0.12 4.23
C HIS A 65 7.40 1.46 3.86
N ALA A 66 6.08 1.56 3.95
CA ALA A 66 5.33 2.78 3.58
C ALA A 66 5.78 4.02 4.37
N LEU A 67 6.05 3.87 5.66
CA LEU A 67 6.59 4.94 6.50
C LEU A 67 8.01 5.34 6.09
N ALA A 68 8.87 4.38 5.73
CA ALA A 68 10.23 4.64 5.29
C ALA A 68 10.28 5.40 3.96
N VAL A 69 9.47 5.01 2.97
CA VAL A 69 9.41 5.68 1.67
C VAL A 69 8.56 6.96 1.66
N GLN A 70 7.76 7.18 2.71
CA GLN A 70 6.80 8.28 2.84
C GLN A 70 5.84 8.34 1.65
N GLU A 71 5.15 7.24 1.40
CA GLU A 71 4.16 7.21 0.32
C GLU A 71 2.95 8.09 0.65
N PRO A 72 2.69 9.17 -0.14
CA PRO A 72 1.60 10.10 0.16
C PRO A 72 0.27 9.69 -0.48
N TYR A 73 0.25 8.63 -1.28
CA TYR A 73 -0.92 8.21 -2.03
C TYR A 73 -1.25 6.73 -1.84
N GLY A 74 -2.55 6.46 -1.74
CA GLY A 74 -3.11 5.12 -1.66
C GLY A 74 -3.04 4.50 -0.26
N VAL A 75 -3.51 3.26 -0.16
CA VAL A 75 -3.58 2.51 1.10
C VAL A 75 -2.44 1.52 1.21
N TRP A 76 -1.61 1.67 2.25
CA TRP A 76 -0.46 0.81 2.49
C TRP A 76 -0.51 0.25 3.91
N GLY A 77 -0.47 -1.07 4.08
CA GLY A 77 -0.52 -1.71 5.40
C GLY A 77 -1.74 -1.30 6.24
N GLY A 78 -2.86 -0.93 5.61
CA GLY A 78 -4.06 -0.42 6.28
C GLY A 78 -3.99 1.03 6.75
N LEU A 79 -2.95 1.78 6.37
CA LEU A 79 -2.81 3.21 6.58
C LEU A 79 -3.27 3.97 5.32
N THR A 80 -3.86 5.15 5.53
CA THR A 80 -4.43 6.07 4.51
C THR A 80 -3.92 7.47 4.73
#